data_AF-X1HPL8-F1
#
_entry.id   AF-X1HPL8-F1
#
_cell.length_a   1.000
_cell.length_b   1.000
_cell.length_c   1.000
_cell.angle_alpha   90.00
_cell.angle_beta   90.00
_cell.angle_gamma   90.00
#
_symmetry.space_group_name_H-M   'P 1'
#
loop_
_entity.id
_entity.type
_entity.pdbx_description
1 polymer ?
#
loop_
_entity_poly.entity_id
_entity_poly.type
_entity_poly.pdbx_seq_one_letter_code
_entity_poly.pdbx_strand_id
1 'polypeptide(L)'
;MNNWNNPYYAGGKSQPGCWFDFSIADVDFFMLDGRYYRMNPKTENPSMLGGAQKQWLFEKLNASTGTFKVIASPVPWALGVKPGSLDPWQGYQAEREEIFSFLEANKIDGVILISADRHRSEARTIERQNGYTLYEFESSRLTNVHTHSLIPGAIFGYNEKCSFGLLTFDTTVPDPQLTYQIINIDNETVHTLSLGKSQLTHTKIDKD
;
A
#
# COMPACT_ATOMS: atom_id res chain seq x y z
N MET A 1 -13.10 22.43 -14.52
CA MET A 1 -12.54 21.86 -13.28
C MET A 1 -12.74 20.35 -13.40
N ASN A 2 -11.76 19.65 -13.97
CA ASN A 2 -11.86 18.21 -14.15
C ASN A 2 -11.34 17.58 -12.87
N ASN A 3 -12.23 17.37 -11.90
CA ASN A 3 -11.90 16.55 -10.74
C ASN A 3 -11.79 15.10 -11.23
N TRP A 4 -10.72 14.40 -10.84
CA TRP A 4 -10.62 12.96 -11.07
C TRP A 4 -11.62 12.28 -10.13
N ASN A 5 -12.83 12.04 -10.63
CA ASN A 5 -13.82 11.28 -9.90
C ASN A 5 -13.36 9.83 -9.77
N ASN A 6 -13.74 9.17 -8.68
CA ASN A 6 -13.56 7.73 -8.56
C ASN A 6 -14.19 7.04 -9.79
N PRO A 7 -13.49 6.09 -10.46
CA PRO A 7 -14.01 5.39 -11.62
C PRO A 7 -15.37 4.72 -11.34
N TYR A 8 -15.52 4.18 -10.13
CA TYR A 8 -16.77 3.66 -9.60
C TYR A 8 -16.70 3.55 -8.06
N TYR A 9 -17.78 3.05 -7.45
CA TYR A 9 -17.86 2.72 -6.02
C TYR A 9 -18.17 1.24 -5.87
N ALA A 10 -17.23 0.44 -5.37
CA ALA A 10 -17.37 -1.01 -5.37
C ALA A 10 -18.48 -1.53 -4.45
N GLY A 11 -18.81 -0.81 -3.39
CA GLY A 11 -19.96 -1.10 -2.54
C GLY A 11 -21.33 -0.71 -3.14
N GLY A 12 -21.34 -0.04 -4.30
CA GLY A 12 -22.56 0.45 -4.93
C GLY A 12 -23.36 1.42 -4.04
N LYS A 13 -24.66 1.54 -4.30
CA LYS A 13 -25.55 2.44 -3.52
C LYS A 13 -25.82 1.95 -2.10
N SER A 14 -25.75 0.65 -1.87
CA SER A 14 -26.03 0.04 -0.56
C SER A 14 -24.87 0.19 0.42
N GLN A 15 -23.64 0.34 -0.09
CA GLN A 15 -22.44 0.55 0.72
C GLN A 15 -21.59 1.69 0.12
N PRO A 16 -22.01 2.96 0.29
CA PRO A 16 -21.49 4.14 -0.43
C PRO A 16 -20.09 4.62 0.00
N GLY A 17 -19.19 3.73 0.44
CA GLY A 17 -17.79 4.10 0.68
C GLY A 17 -16.98 4.21 -0.61
N CYS A 18 -15.82 4.84 -0.53
CA CYS A 18 -15.01 5.32 -1.66
C CYS A 18 -13.89 4.36 -2.08
N TRP A 19 -14.11 3.04 -2.03
CA TRP A 19 -13.13 2.04 -2.49
C TRP A 19 -13.45 1.53 -3.90
N PHE A 20 -12.40 1.24 -4.66
CA PHE A 20 -12.48 0.80 -6.06
C PHE A 20 -11.14 0.23 -6.55
N ASP A 21 -11.15 -0.41 -7.71
CA ASP A 21 -9.95 -0.86 -8.42
C ASP A 21 -9.90 -0.31 -9.85
N PHE A 22 -8.72 -0.32 -10.44
CA PHE A 22 -8.51 -0.06 -11.86
C PHE A 22 -7.17 -0.66 -12.28
N SER A 23 -6.94 -0.78 -13.59
CA SER A 23 -5.69 -1.29 -14.14
C SER A 23 -5.09 -0.26 -15.09
N ILE A 24 -3.77 -0.16 -15.10
CA ILE A 24 -3.01 0.56 -16.13
C ILE A 24 -1.98 -0.40 -16.69
N ALA A 25 -2.14 -0.75 -17.97
CA ALA A 25 -1.36 -1.80 -18.61
C ALA A 25 -1.36 -3.07 -17.75
N ASP A 26 -0.18 -3.50 -17.29
CA ASP A 26 0.02 -4.78 -16.58
C ASP A 26 0.11 -4.60 -15.05
N VAL A 27 -0.48 -3.52 -14.53
CA VAL A 27 -0.49 -3.16 -13.11
C VAL A 27 -1.93 -2.93 -12.64
N ASP A 28 -2.32 -3.66 -11.59
CA ASP A 28 -3.63 -3.54 -10.95
C ASP A 28 -3.53 -2.70 -9.67
N PHE A 29 -4.46 -1.77 -9.48
CA PHE A 29 -4.50 -0.85 -8.34
C PHE A 29 -5.78 -1.08 -7.53
N PHE A 30 -5.62 -1.26 -6.22
CA PHE A 30 -6.72 -1.44 -5.27
C PHE A 30 -6.73 -0.27 -4.28
N MET A 31 -7.71 0.63 -4.45
CA MET A 31 -7.86 1.85 -3.66
C MET A 31 -8.78 1.59 -2.48
N LEU A 32 -8.23 1.61 -1.26
CA LEU A 32 -8.98 1.34 -0.04
C LEU A 32 -9.58 2.62 0.56
N ASP A 33 -10.81 2.51 1.04
CA ASP A 33 -11.43 3.48 1.94
C ASP A 33 -11.21 3.04 3.39
N GLY A 34 -10.20 3.62 4.01
CA GLY A 34 -9.88 3.38 5.41
C GLY A 34 -10.74 4.18 6.39
N ARG A 35 -11.82 4.87 5.98
CA ARG A 35 -12.65 5.72 6.86
C ARG A 35 -14.06 5.16 7.02
N TYR A 36 -14.69 4.71 5.94
CA TYR A 36 -16.11 4.37 5.91
C TYR A 36 -16.52 3.32 6.96
N TYR A 37 -15.71 2.27 7.14
CA TYR A 37 -15.96 1.20 8.11
C TYR A 37 -15.07 1.26 9.36
N ARG A 38 -14.26 2.31 9.51
CA ARG A 38 -13.26 2.37 10.58
C ARG A 38 -13.93 2.37 11.95
N MET A 39 -13.74 1.28 12.69
CA MET A 39 -14.18 1.15 14.07
C MET A 39 -13.27 1.93 15.03
N ASN A 40 -13.69 2.09 16.28
CA ASN A 40 -12.80 2.61 17.33
C ASN A 40 -11.69 1.58 17.61
N PRO A 41 -10.40 1.92 17.45
CA PRO A 41 -9.31 0.94 17.59
C PRO A 41 -9.11 0.40 19.02
N LYS A 42 -9.86 0.92 20.00
CA LYS A 42 -9.87 0.44 21.39
C LYS A 42 -10.96 -0.60 21.68
N THR A 43 -11.85 -0.88 20.73
CA THR A 43 -12.83 -1.96 20.90
C THR A 43 -12.17 -3.31 20.68
N GLU A 44 -12.82 -4.37 21.14
CA GLU A 44 -12.40 -5.73 20.82
C GLU A 44 -12.51 -5.97 19.30
N ASN A 45 -11.49 -6.58 18.70
CA ASN A 45 -11.39 -6.92 17.28
C ASN A 45 -11.85 -5.79 16.32
N PRO A 46 -11.22 -4.60 16.38
CA PRO A 46 -11.63 -3.47 15.55
C PRO A 46 -11.31 -3.74 14.08
N SER A 47 -12.19 -3.29 13.19
CA SER A 47 -12.03 -3.38 11.74
C SER A 47 -11.82 -2.00 11.12
N MET A 48 -10.89 -1.92 10.16
CA MET A 48 -10.62 -0.75 9.33
C MET A 48 -11.52 -0.76 8.09
N LEU A 49 -11.62 -1.91 7.42
CA LEU A 49 -12.29 -2.05 6.12
C LEU A 49 -13.72 -2.57 6.25
N GLY A 50 -14.11 -3.16 7.37
CA GLY A 50 -15.36 -3.88 7.50
C GLY A 50 -15.43 -5.13 6.61
N GLY A 51 -16.50 -5.93 6.77
CA GLY A 51 -16.64 -7.20 6.05
C GLY A 51 -16.76 -7.03 4.53
N ALA A 52 -17.57 -6.07 4.06
CA ALA A 52 -17.88 -5.92 2.64
C ALA A 52 -16.66 -5.50 1.81
N GLN A 53 -15.91 -4.49 2.25
CA GLN A 53 -14.72 -4.04 1.51
C GLN A 53 -13.57 -5.06 1.63
N LYS A 54 -13.39 -5.71 2.78
CA LYS A 54 -12.37 -6.76 2.93
C LYS A 54 -12.64 -7.95 2.00
N GLN A 55 -13.88 -8.42 1.94
CA GLN A 55 -14.28 -9.48 1.01
C GLN A 55 -14.03 -9.06 -0.44
N TRP A 56 -14.44 -7.84 -0.83
CA TRP A 56 -14.16 -7.30 -2.15
C TRP A 56 -12.65 -7.29 -2.47
N LEU A 57 -11.81 -6.86 -1.52
CA LEU A 57 -10.36 -6.83 -1.70
C LEU A 57 -9.80 -8.23 -1.97
N PHE A 58 -10.24 -9.24 -1.21
CA PHE A 58 -9.80 -10.62 -1.38
C PHE A 58 -10.22 -11.20 -2.73
N GLU A 59 -11.47 -11.00 -3.13
CA GLU A 59 -11.98 -11.44 -4.43
C GLU A 59 -11.19 -10.80 -5.58
N LYS A 60 -10.92 -9.50 -5.49
CA LYS A 60 -10.20 -8.73 -6.50
C LYS A 60 -8.72 -9.11 -6.61
N LEU A 61 -8.05 -9.28 -5.47
CA LEU A 61 -6.66 -9.73 -5.46
C LEU A 61 -6.51 -11.15 -6.01
N ASN A 62 -7.44 -12.05 -5.70
CA ASN A 62 -7.41 -13.43 -6.20
C ASN A 62 -7.71 -13.52 -7.71
N ALA A 63 -8.54 -12.62 -8.23
CA ALA A 63 -8.86 -12.55 -9.66
C ALA A 63 -7.82 -11.77 -10.49
N SER A 64 -6.91 -11.04 -9.85
CA SER A 64 -5.96 -10.16 -10.51
C SER A 64 -4.87 -10.92 -11.27
N THR A 65 -4.74 -10.62 -12.56
CA THR A 65 -3.71 -11.18 -13.45
C THR A 65 -2.54 -10.22 -13.68
N GLY A 66 -2.60 -8.99 -13.16
CA GLY A 66 -1.55 -7.99 -13.32
C GLY A 66 -0.19 -8.47 -12.80
N THR A 67 0.87 -8.10 -13.51
CA THR A 67 2.26 -8.39 -13.13
C THR A 67 2.61 -7.79 -11.78
N PHE A 68 2.13 -6.57 -11.51
CA PHE A 68 2.21 -5.92 -10.21
C PHE A 68 0.82 -5.57 -9.68
N LYS A 69 0.68 -5.55 -8.35
CA LYS A 69 -0.55 -5.26 -7.62
C LYS A 69 -0.25 -4.18 -6.58
N VAL A 70 -0.89 -3.04 -6.67
CA VAL A 70 -0.67 -1.90 -5.77
C VAL A 70 -1.87 -1.77 -4.84
N ILE A 71 -1.67 -2.01 -3.54
CA ILE A 71 -2.72 -1.79 -2.53
C ILE A 71 -2.49 -0.43 -1.88
N ALA A 72 -3.42 0.49 -2.11
CA ALA A 72 -3.35 1.86 -1.62
C ALA A 72 -4.20 2.05 -0.37
N SER A 73 -3.54 2.38 0.75
CA SER A 73 -4.18 2.69 2.03
C SER A 73 -4.04 4.18 2.35
N PRO A 74 -5.07 4.85 2.92
CA PRO A 74 -4.93 6.24 3.35
C PRO A 74 -4.04 6.42 4.59
N VAL A 75 -3.64 5.32 5.25
CA VAL A 75 -2.82 5.32 6.47
C VAL A 75 -1.73 4.24 6.41
N PRO A 76 -0.62 4.38 7.17
CA PRO A 76 0.50 3.44 7.11
C PRO A 76 0.15 2.01 7.51
N TRP A 77 0.73 1.05 6.80
CA TRP A 77 0.68 -0.40 7.05
C TRP A 77 1.71 -0.83 8.07
N ALA A 78 2.94 -0.30 7.98
CA ALA A 78 4.00 -0.63 8.91
C ALA A 78 3.67 -0.16 10.33
N LEU A 79 4.06 -0.98 11.30
CA LEU A 79 3.83 -0.72 12.71
C LEU A 79 4.84 0.32 13.23
N GLY A 80 4.43 1.10 14.24
CA GLY A 80 5.29 2.11 14.88
C GLY A 80 5.49 3.41 14.09
N VAL A 81 4.94 3.53 12.88
CA VAL A 81 5.15 4.69 11.99
C VAL A 81 4.53 5.99 12.52
N LYS A 82 3.51 5.89 13.38
CA LYS A 82 2.85 7.00 14.09
C LYS A 82 2.89 6.74 15.60
N PRO A 83 3.99 7.09 16.28
CA PRO A 83 4.16 6.79 17.71
C PRO A 83 2.99 7.26 18.56
N GLY A 84 2.49 6.39 19.44
CA GLY A 84 1.37 6.69 20.34
C GLY A 84 -0.02 6.68 19.70
N SER A 85 -0.14 6.40 18.40
CA SER A 85 -1.41 6.42 17.68
C SER A 85 -1.83 5.02 17.23
N LEU A 86 -3.10 4.68 17.50
CA LEU A 86 -3.78 3.50 16.98
C LEU A 86 -4.62 3.79 15.73
N ASP A 87 -4.58 5.02 15.22
CA ASP A 87 -5.34 5.44 14.02
C ASP A 87 -4.93 4.72 12.72
N PRO A 88 -3.62 4.41 12.46
CA PRO A 88 -3.21 3.59 11.33
C PRO A 88 -3.48 2.09 11.54
N TRP A 89 -3.00 1.25 10.63
CA TRP A 89 -3.07 -0.22 10.77
C TRP A 89 -2.43 -0.78 12.05
N GLN A 90 -1.63 0.03 12.77
CA GLN A 90 -1.20 -0.22 14.15
C GLN A 90 -2.34 -0.58 15.11
N GLY A 91 -3.53 0.02 14.96
CA GLY A 91 -4.71 -0.29 15.77
C GLY A 91 -5.56 -1.44 15.26
N TYR A 92 -5.27 -1.97 14.06
CA TYR A 92 -6.08 -2.97 13.35
C TYR A 92 -5.21 -4.15 12.91
N GLN A 93 -4.30 -4.56 13.79
CA GLN A 93 -3.27 -5.56 13.48
C GLN A 93 -3.86 -6.91 13.09
N ALA A 94 -4.96 -7.34 13.71
CA ALA A 94 -5.64 -8.59 13.37
C ALA A 94 -6.14 -8.56 11.91
N GLU A 95 -6.89 -7.54 11.52
CA GLU A 95 -7.38 -7.40 10.14
C GLU A 95 -6.25 -7.18 9.13
N ARG A 96 -5.19 -6.43 9.50
CA ARG A 96 -3.97 -6.32 8.68
C ARG A 96 -3.34 -7.69 8.43
N GLU A 97 -3.25 -8.50 9.47
CA GLU A 97 -2.65 -9.83 9.38
C GLU A 97 -3.51 -10.79 8.57
N GLU A 98 -4.84 -10.69 8.66
CA GLU A 98 -5.75 -11.42 7.75
C GLU A 98 -5.47 -11.09 6.27
N ILE A 99 -5.24 -9.82 5.95
CA ILE A 99 -4.92 -9.40 4.57
C ILE A 99 -3.60 -9.99 4.13
N PHE A 100 -2.55 -9.91 4.95
CA PHE A 100 -1.23 -10.41 4.57
C PHE A 100 -1.18 -11.94 4.52
N SER A 101 -1.81 -12.62 5.46
CA SER A 101 -1.98 -14.07 5.44
C SER A 101 -2.79 -14.52 4.22
N PHE A 102 -3.77 -13.74 3.74
CA PHE A 102 -4.48 -14.03 2.50
C PHE A 102 -3.56 -13.98 1.28
N LEU A 103 -2.66 -13.00 1.19
CA LEU A 103 -1.65 -12.94 0.12
C LEU A 103 -0.75 -14.18 0.12
N GLU A 104 -0.26 -14.56 1.30
CA GLU A 104 0.60 -15.74 1.50
C GLU A 104 -0.12 -17.05 1.12
N ALA A 105 -1.31 -17.26 1.66
CA ALA A 105 -2.09 -18.49 1.46
C ALA A 105 -2.47 -18.71 -0.01
N ASN A 106 -2.73 -17.63 -0.75
CA ASN A 106 -3.10 -17.69 -2.17
C ASN A 106 -1.91 -17.46 -3.12
N LYS A 107 -0.68 -17.33 -2.59
CA LYS A 107 0.55 -17.09 -3.37
C LYS A 107 0.39 -15.92 -4.35
N ILE A 108 -0.16 -14.81 -3.87
CA ILE A 108 -0.42 -13.62 -4.70
C ILE A 108 0.90 -12.84 -4.81
N ASP A 109 1.54 -12.94 -5.98
CA ASP A 109 2.82 -12.30 -6.29
C ASP A 109 2.66 -10.87 -6.82
N GLY A 110 3.75 -10.10 -6.75
CA GLY A 110 3.88 -8.76 -7.30
C GLY A 110 3.19 -7.66 -6.49
N VAL A 111 2.80 -7.94 -5.25
CA VAL A 111 2.13 -6.98 -4.37
C VAL A 111 3.11 -6.00 -3.75
N ILE A 112 2.80 -4.72 -3.87
CA ILE A 112 3.40 -3.61 -3.10
C ILE A 112 2.31 -2.78 -2.43
N LEU A 113 2.69 -2.08 -1.37
CA LEU A 113 1.80 -1.26 -0.57
C LEU A 113 2.16 0.21 -0.77
N ILE A 114 1.15 1.07 -0.89
CA ILE A 114 1.34 2.52 -0.79
C ILE A 114 0.49 3.10 0.33
N SER A 115 1.00 4.16 0.96
CA SER A 115 0.31 4.83 2.05
C SER A 115 0.60 6.34 2.15
N ALA A 116 -0.12 7.00 3.06
CA ALA A 116 -0.04 8.43 3.31
C ALA A 116 -0.20 8.74 4.83
N ASP A 117 -0.85 9.86 5.19
CA ASP A 117 -1.11 10.37 6.56
C ASP A 117 0.10 10.97 7.30
N ARG A 118 1.32 10.55 7.00
CA ARG A 118 2.52 11.01 7.71
C ARG A 118 3.28 11.99 6.85
N HIS A 119 3.10 13.31 7.07
CA HIS A 119 3.73 14.37 6.25
C HIS A 119 5.27 14.30 6.08
N ARG A 120 5.74 13.35 5.26
CA ARG A 120 7.08 12.97 4.85
C ARG A 120 6.92 11.95 3.70
N SER A 121 8.02 11.40 3.21
CA SER A 121 8.02 10.31 2.23
C SER A 121 9.01 9.23 2.68
N GLU A 122 8.64 7.96 2.60
CA GLU A 122 9.45 6.84 3.11
C GLU A 122 9.33 5.60 2.24
N ALA A 123 10.34 4.72 2.32
CA ALA A 123 10.23 3.33 1.90
C ALA A 123 10.52 2.42 3.10
N ARG A 124 9.64 1.46 3.37
CA ARG A 124 9.75 0.52 4.51
C ARG A 124 9.52 -0.90 4.04
N THR A 125 10.08 -1.85 4.79
CA THR A 125 9.78 -3.27 4.61
C THR A 125 8.90 -3.81 5.72
N ILE A 126 8.12 -4.83 5.38
CA ILE A 126 7.34 -5.63 6.32
C ILE A 126 7.69 -7.09 6.03
N GLU A 127 8.53 -7.67 6.89
CA GLU A 127 8.93 -9.07 6.76
C GLU A 127 7.74 -10.01 6.96
N ARG A 128 7.69 -11.04 6.12
CA ARG A 128 6.63 -12.04 6.08
C ARG A 128 7.22 -13.42 6.28
N GLN A 129 6.61 -14.23 7.15
CA GLN A 129 7.15 -15.55 7.50
C GLN A 129 6.92 -16.59 6.40
N ASN A 130 5.76 -16.56 5.75
CA ASN A 130 5.35 -17.58 4.77
C ASN A 130 5.22 -17.02 3.35
N GLY A 131 5.84 -15.88 3.08
CA GLY A 131 5.83 -15.21 1.78
C GLY A 131 7.11 -14.45 1.54
N TYR A 132 7.01 -13.36 0.79
CA TYR A 132 8.12 -12.45 0.54
C TYR A 132 7.94 -11.14 1.32
N THR A 133 9.04 -10.41 1.52
CA THR A 133 9.03 -9.09 2.17
C THR A 133 8.12 -8.13 1.43
N LEU A 134 7.09 -7.61 2.10
CA LEU A 134 6.24 -6.57 1.51
C LEU A 134 6.93 -5.22 1.61
N TYR A 135 6.89 -4.45 0.53
CA TYR A 135 7.41 -3.08 0.49
C TYR A 135 6.26 -2.09 0.61
N GLU A 136 6.42 -1.11 1.50
CA GLU A 136 5.51 0.01 1.67
C GLU A 136 6.19 1.32 1.26
N PHE A 137 5.53 2.05 0.36
CA PHE A 137 5.95 3.39 -0.06
C PHE A 137 4.96 4.43 0.47
N GLU A 138 5.41 5.22 1.43
CA GLU A 138 4.63 6.31 2.01
C GLU A 138 5.00 7.62 1.32
N SER A 139 4.00 8.38 0.86
CA SER A 139 4.23 9.71 0.29
C SER A 139 3.06 10.64 0.56
N SER A 140 3.26 11.61 1.45
CA SER A 140 2.16 12.49 1.87
C SER A 140 2.56 13.93 2.21
N ARG A 141 3.62 14.43 1.57
CA ARG A 141 4.09 15.82 1.71
C ARG A 141 4.10 16.62 0.40
N LEU A 142 3.06 16.49 -0.43
CA LEU A 142 2.99 17.22 -1.70
C LEU A 142 2.84 18.74 -1.49
N THR A 143 1.98 19.17 -0.58
CA THR A 143 1.67 20.61 -0.33
C THR A 143 1.80 21.02 1.14
N ASN A 144 2.05 20.08 2.05
CA ASN A 144 2.01 20.36 3.48
C ASN A 144 3.31 20.99 3.99
N VAL A 145 3.19 22.18 4.57
CA VAL A 145 4.30 22.88 5.24
C VAL A 145 4.73 22.14 6.50
N HIS A 146 3.77 21.65 7.29
CA HIS A 146 4.05 20.85 8.48
C HIS A 146 4.65 19.50 8.07
N THR A 147 5.68 19.09 8.80
CA THR A 147 6.42 17.85 8.55
C THR A 147 6.49 17.02 9.83
N HIS A 148 6.48 15.70 9.68
CA HIS A 148 6.73 14.79 10.79
C HIS A 148 8.18 14.31 10.76
N SER A 149 8.75 14.05 11.92
CA SER A 149 10.08 13.44 12.04
C SER A 149 10.12 12.06 11.35
N LEU A 150 11.29 11.72 10.81
CA LEU A 150 11.58 10.38 10.33
C LEU A 150 11.57 9.38 11.49
N ILE A 151 11.05 8.18 11.25
CA ILE A 151 10.98 7.11 12.25
C ILE A 151 11.98 6.01 11.88
N PRO A 152 12.84 5.54 12.81
CA PRO A 152 13.79 4.46 12.56
C PRO A 152 13.13 3.22 11.94
N GLY A 153 13.88 2.47 11.14
CA GLY A 153 13.41 1.25 10.48
C GLY A 153 12.81 1.44 9.08
N ALA A 154 12.89 2.65 8.50
CA ALA A 154 12.73 2.83 7.07
C ALA A 154 14.04 2.47 6.34
N ILE A 155 13.94 2.01 5.09
CA ILE A 155 15.09 1.88 4.18
C ILE A 155 15.70 3.26 3.96
N PHE A 156 14.83 4.24 3.69
CA PHE A 156 15.12 5.66 3.67
C PHE A 156 13.84 6.46 3.94
N GLY A 157 14.02 7.71 4.34
CA GLY A 157 12.93 8.66 4.53
C GLY A 157 13.39 10.08 4.22
N TYR A 158 12.45 10.90 3.76
CA TYR A 158 12.69 12.28 3.36
C TYR A 158 11.59 13.19 3.92
N ASN A 159 11.99 14.27 4.59
CA ASN A 159 11.06 15.20 5.19
C ASN A 159 11.51 16.68 5.14
N GLU A 160 12.57 16.98 4.38
CA GLU A 160 13.17 18.31 4.29
C GLU A 160 12.31 19.28 3.47
N LYS A 161 11.98 18.92 2.22
CA LYS A 161 11.09 19.70 1.33
C LYS A 161 9.80 18.95 1.00
N CYS A 162 8.82 19.67 0.45
CA CYS A 162 7.66 19.02 -0.14
C CYS A 162 8.14 18.02 -1.21
N SER A 163 7.47 16.88 -1.30
CA SER A 163 7.86 15.80 -2.21
C SER A 163 6.66 14.96 -2.60
N PHE A 164 6.83 14.19 -3.67
CA PHE A 164 5.91 13.15 -4.10
C PHE A 164 6.68 11.88 -4.47
N GLY A 165 5.98 10.76 -4.35
CA GLY A 165 6.43 9.46 -4.81
C GLY A 165 6.16 9.27 -6.29
N LEU A 166 7.15 8.79 -7.03
CA LEU A 166 7.00 8.32 -8.41
C LEU A 166 7.23 6.81 -8.45
N LEU A 167 6.25 6.07 -8.96
CA LEU A 167 6.39 4.65 -9.27
C LEU A 167 6.49 4.47 -10.78
N THR A 168 7.56 3.83 -11.22
CA THR A 168 7.80 3.46 -12.62
C THR A 168 7.80 1.94 -12.73
N PHE A 169 7.03 1.40 -13.67
CA PHE A 169 6.94 -0.03 -13.92
C PHE A 169 7.44 -0.33 -15.33
N ASP A 170 8.40 -1.26 -15.45
CA ASP A 170 8.80 -1.85 -16.72
C ASP A 170 8.46 -3.35 -16.69
N THR A 171 7.38 -3.72 -17.37
CA THR A 171 6.88 -5.10 -17.44
C THR A 171 7.33 -5.82 -18.71
N THR A 172 8.21 -5.20 -19.51
CA THR A 172 8.66 -5.73 -20.80
C THR A 172 9.98 -6.49 -20.73
N VAL A 173 10.71 -6.33 -19.61
CA VAL A 173 11.98 -7.00 -19.34
C VAL A 173 11.78 -8.41 -18.74
N PRO A 174 12.77 -9.31 -18.85
CA PRO A 174 12.64 -10.70 -18.40
C PRO A 174 12.26 -10.87 -16.92
N ASP A 175 12.78 -10.00 -16.05
CA ASP A 175 12.31 -9.86 -14.67
C ASP A 175 11.70 -8.45 -14.53
N PRO A 176 10.35 -8.32 -14.62
CA PRO A 176 9.68 -7.04 -14.54
C PRO A 176 10.15 -6.20 -13.36
N GLN A 177 10.32 -4.90 -13.57
CA GLN A 177 10.88 -4.01 -12.54
C GLN A 177 9.88 -2.95 -12.10
N LEU A 178 9.92 -2.66 -10.80
CA LEU A 178 9.30 -1.51 -10.17
C LEU A 178 10.39 -0.61 -9.60
N THR A 179 10.33 0.68 -9.91
CA THR A 179 11.20 1.69 -9.29
C THR A 179 10.37 2.71 -8.54
N TYR A 180 10.64 2.88 -7.25
CA TYR A 180 10.12 3.96 -6.42
C TYR A 180 11.16 5.07 -6.27
N GLN A 181 10.73 6.31 -6.53
CA GLN A 181 11.54 7.49 -6.33
C GLN A 181 10.80 8.49 -5.45
N ILE A 182 11.56 9.19 -4.61
CA ILE A 182 11.08 10.40 -3.94
C ILE A 182 11.64 11.58 -4.73
N ILE A 183 10.73 12.41 -5.26
CA ILE A 183 11.07 13.63 -5.99
C ILE A 183 10.66 14.83 -5.15
N ASN A 184 11.59 15.74 -4.87
CA ASN A 184 11.28 16.95 -4.10
C ASN A 184 10.68 18.04 -5.01
N ILE A 185 10.21 19.12 -4.38
CA ILE A 185 9.55 20.24 -5.07
C ILE A 185 10.46 21.00 -6.07
N ASP A 186 11.77 20.82 -5.98
CA ASP A 186 12.75 21.39 -6.90
C ASP A 186 13.06 20.45 -8.08
N ASN A 187 12.29 19.36 -8.22
CA ASN A 187 12.46 18.29 -9.21
C ASN A 187 13.74 17.45 -9.02
N GLU A 188 14.32 17.44 -7.83
CA GLU A 188 15.47 16.60 -7.53
C GLU A 188 14.98 15.23 -7.05
N THR A 189 15.55 14.16 -7.62
CA THR A 189 15.38 12.81 -7.09
C THR A 189 16.27 12.64 -5.87
N VAL A 190 15.67 12.53 -4.69
CA VAL A 190 16.42 12.43 -3.42
C VAL A 190 16.69 10.98 -3.01
N HIS A 191 15.81 10.06 -3.38
CA HIS A 191 15.97 8.62 -3.16
C HIS A 191 15.40 7.82 -4.31
N THR A 192 15.99 6.64 -4.54
CA THR A 192 15.54 5.66 -5.53
C THR A 192 15.66 4.25 -4.93
N LEU A 193 14.64 3.42 -5.13
CA LEU A 193 14.64 1.99 -4.86
C LEU A 193 14.08 1.25 -6.06
N SER A 194 14.81 0.28 -6.59
CA SER A 194 14.35 -0.59 -7.67
C SER A 194 14.21 -2.03 -7.17
N LEU A 195 13.12 -2.69 -7.56
CA LEU A 195 12.77 -4.05 -7.18
C LEU A 195 12.43 -4.84 -8.45
N GLY A 196 12.99 -6.05 -8.57
CA GLY A 196 12.54 -7.04 -9.55
C GLY A 196 11.31 -7.79 -9.05
N LYS A 197 10.44 -8.25 -9.96
CA LYS A 197 9.30 -9.11 -9.64
C LYS A 197 9.76 -10.39 -8.93
N SER A 198 10.94 -10.90 -9.27
CA SER A 198 11.57 -12.03 -8.59
C SER A 198 11.72 -11.84 -7.07
N GLN A 199 11.87 -10.60 -6.59
CA GLN A 199 11.90 -10.28 -5.15
C GLN A 199 10.51 -10.21 -4.51
N LEU A 200 9.47 -10.09 -5.33
CA LEU A 200 8.06 -9.98 -4.94
C LEU A 200 7.29 -11.24 -5.31
N THR A 201 7.94 -12.40 -5.20
CA THR A 201 7.39 -13.70 -5.61
C THR A 201 7.56 -14.71 -4.49
N HIS A 202 6.52 -15.50 -4.22
CA HIS A 202 6.61 -16.63 -3.32
C HIS A 202 7.55 -17.68 -3.90
N THR A 203 8.49 -18.19 -3.10
CA THR A 203 9.35 -19.30 -3.54
C THR A 203 8.49 -20.49 -3.97
N LYS A 204 8.81 -21.07 -5.13
CA LYS A 204 8.25 -22.36 -5.52
C LYS A 204 8.76 -23.38 -4.53
N ILE A 205 7.86 -23.95 -3.73
CA ILE A 205 8.13 -25.24 -3.10
C ILE A 205 7.99 -26.21 -4.25
N ASP A 206 9.10 -26.76 -4.73
CA ASP A 206 9.07 -27.93 -5.60
C ASP A 206 8.25 -28.98 -4.85
N LYS A 207 7.07 -29.30 -5.37
CA LYS A 207 6.31 -30.44 -4.89
C LYS A 207 7.02 -31.66 -5.43
N ASP A 208 7.81 -32.30 -4.56
CA ASP A 208 8.25 -33.69 -4.74
C ASP A 208 7.03 -34.62 -4.90
#